data_AF-A0A829PKG7-F1
#
_entry.id   AF-A0A829PKG7-F1
#
_cell.length_a   1.000
_cell.length_b   1.000
_cell.length_c   1.000
_cell.angle_alpha   90.00
_cell.angle_beta   90.00
_cell.angle_gamma   90.00
#
_symmetry.space_group_name_H-M   'P 1'
#
loop_
_entity.id
_entity.type
_entity.pdbx_description
1 polymer ?
#
loop_
_entity_poly.entity_id
_entity_poly.type
_entity_poly.pdbx_seq_one_letter_code
_entity_poly.pdbx_strand_id
1 'polypeptide(L)'
;MIEQLGLTNVSVVRGRAEEPAVIAEVGGADAVTSRAVAALDKIARWSLPLTRIGGRMLAIKGDRAEDEVEQYGSALGQLGADDVRVVQCGTRYLDSPTTVVVARRKECDGNRQRGSSRGGSRKRSR
;
A
#
# COMPACT_ATOMS: atom_id res chain seq x y z
N MET A 1 7.71 13.07 23.02
CA MET A 1 8.54 11.95 22.52
C MET A 1 9.42 12.34 21.34
N ILE A 2 8.89 12.87 20.22
CA ILE A 2 9.73 13.35 19.09
C ILE A 2 10.68 14.46 19.55
N GLU A 3 10.14 15.53 20.15
CA GLU A 3 10.93 16.66 20.68
C GLU A 3 11.90 16.22 21.78
N GLN A 4 11.45 15.32 22.66
CA GLN A 4 12.26 14.78 23.75
C GLN A 4 13.46 13.95 23.25
N LEU A 5 13.36 13.34 22.07
CA LEU A 5 14.44 12.60 21.43
C LEU A 5 15.27 13.47 20.46
N GLY A 6 14.93 14.76 20.32
CA GLY A 6 15.65 15.70 19.44
C GLY A 6 15.56 15.36 17.94
N LEU A 7 14.51 14.64 17.51
CA LEU A 7 14.37 14.23 16.11
C LEU A 7 13.83 15.39 15.26
N THR A 8 14.61 15.80 14.25
CA THR A 8 14.29 16.95 13.38
C THR A 8 13.68 16.55 12.04
N ASN A 9 13.75 15.27 11.68
CA ASN A 9 13.34 14.72 10.39
C ASN A 9 12.07 13.86 10.48
N VAL A 10 11.18 14.19 11.41
CA VAL A 10 9.93 13.45 11.64
C VAL A 10 8.76 14.41 11.52
N SER A 11 7.78 14.05 10.69
CA SER A 11 6.48 14.71 10.61
C SER A 11 5.38 13.77 11.11
N VAL A 12 4.35 14.33 11.74
CA VAL A 12 3.17 13.58 12.17
C VAL A 12 1.96 14.14 11.44
N VAL A 13 1.38 13.33 10.58
CA VAL A 13 0.15 13.68 9.86
C VAL A 13 -1.01 12.93 10.51
N ARG A 14 -2.07 13.66 10.84
CA ARG A 14 -3.27 13.10 11.46
C ARG A 14 -4.39 13.04 10.43
N GLY A 15 -4.78 11.82 10.08
CA GLY A 15 -5.85 11.56 9.12
C GLY A 15 -5.91 10.07 8.81
N ARG A 16 -6.85 9.67 7.96
CA ARG A 16 -6.88 8.30 7.44
C ARG A 16 -5.92 8.17 6.26
N ALA A 17 -5.24 7.04 6.15
CA ALA A 17 -4.25 6.83 5.09
C ALA A 17 -4.82 6.95 3.67
N GLU A 18 -6.11 6.61 3.50
CA GLU A 18 -6.84 6.72 2.23
C GLU A 18 -7.34 8.14 1.89
N GLU A 19 -7.23 9.11 2.82
CA GLU A 19 -7.72 10.46 2.56
C GLU A 19 -6.86 11.17 1.50
N PRO A 20 -7.47 11.80 0.48
CA PRO A 20 -6.72 12.49 -0.56
C PRO A 20 -5.76 13.57 -0.02
N ALA A 21 -6.12 14.24 1.07
CA ALA A 21 -5.27 15.22 1.72
C ALA A 21 -4.00 14.57 2.30
N VAL A 22 -4.13 13.42 2.97
CA VAL A 22 -3.00 12.67 3.52
C VAL A 22 -2.11 12.15 2.39
N ILE A 23 -2.70 11.57 1.34
CA ILE A 23 -1.95 11.07 0.18
C ILE A 23 -1.17 12.20 -0.51
N ALA A 24 -1.77 13.39 -0.62
CA ALA A 24 -1.10 14.56 -1.19
C ALA A 24 0.05 15.07 -0.32
N GLU A 25 -0.06 14.96 1.01
CA GLU A 25 0.94 15.44 1.95
C GLU A 25 2.13 14.48 2.12
N VAL A 26 1.87 13.16 2.20
CA VAL A 26 2.91 12.16 2.53
C VAL A 26 3.14 11.09 1.47
N GLY A 27 2.44 11.18 0.33
CA GLY A 27 2.63 10.25 -0.78
C GLY A 27 4.01 10.38 -1.45
N GLY A 28 4.43 9.31 -2.13
CA GLY A 28 5.70 9.26 -2.85
C GLY A 28 6.87 8.71 -2.04
N ALA A 29 6.62 8.09 -0.90
CA ALA A 29 7.66 7.49 -0.07
C ALA A 29 8.36 6.31 -0.77
N ASP A 30 9.67 6.18 -0.58
CA ASP A 30 10.45 5.02 -1.05
C ASP A 30 9.97 3.71 -0.42
N ALA A 31 9.60 3.78 0.87
CA ALA A 31 9.10 2.66 1.62
C ALA A 31 7.95 3.09 2.55
N VAL A 32 6.92 2.25 2.64
CA VAL A 32 5.79 2.43 3.57
C VAL A 32 5.68 1.20 4.45
N THR A 33 5.80 1.38 5.76
CA THR A 33 5.73 0.30 6.74
C THR A 33 4.41 0.30 7.50
N SER A 34 3.86 -0.87 7.78
CA SER A 34 2.68 -1.03 8.65
C SER A 34 2.85 -2.20 9.61
N ARG A 35 2.33 -2.07 10.85
CA ARG A 35 2.39 -3.12 11.88
C ARG A 35 1.03 -3.25 12.57
N ALA A 36 0.46 -4.45 12.54
CA ALA A 36 -0.73 -4.88 13.29
C ALA A 36 -2.01 -4.02 13.12
N VAL A 37 -2.58 -3.92 11.90
CA VAL A 37 -3.80 -3.11 11.70
C VAL A 37 -4.95 -3.80 10.94
N ALA A 38 -4.73 -4.68 9.97
CA ALA A 38 -5.83 -5.33 9.22
C ALA A 38 -5.37 -6.54 8.37
N ALA A 39 -6.31 -7.15 7.66
CA ALA A 39 -6.04 -8.07 6.54
C ALA A 39 -5.19 -7.38 5.45
N LEU A 40 -4.40 -8.17 4.73
CA LEU A 40 -3.37 -7.70 3.79
C LEU A 40 -3.94 -6.82 2.67
N ASP A 41 -5.14 -7.12 2.19
CA ASP A 41 -5.87 -6.34 1.18
C ASP A 41 -6.19 -4.90 1.63
N LYS A 42 -6.58 -4.73 2.90
CA LYS A 42 -6.86 -3.41 3.50
C LYS A 42 -5.56 -2.62 3.67
N ILE A 43 -4.51 -3.27 4.16
CA ILE A 43 -3.19 -2.64 4.31
C ILE A 43 -2.66 -2.17 2.95
N ALA A 44 -2.80 -2.98 1.91
CA ALA A 44 -2.38 -2.61 0.56
C ALA A 44 -3.14 -1.40 0.02
N ARG A 45 -4.46 -1.32 0.25
CA ARG A 45 -5.28 -0.15 -0.12
C ARG A 45 -4.82 1.14 0.53
N TRP A 46 -4.31 1.07 1.76
CA TRP A 46 -3.79 2.24 2.48
C TRP A 46 -2.35 2.58 2.10
N SER A 47 -1.49 1.56 1.97
CA SER A 47 -0.04 1.77 1.91
C SER A 47 0.48 1.98 0.50
N LEU A 48 -0.11 1.32 -0.51
CA LEU A 48 0.33 1.46 -1.90
C LEU A 48 0.17 2.90 -2.42
N PRO A 49 -0.95 3.62 -2.18
CA PRO A 49 -1.08 5.01 -2.62
C PRO A 49 0.01 5.94 -2.07
N LEU A 50 0.52 5.66 -0.86
CA LEU A 50 1.56 6.44 -0.20
C LEU A 50 2.98 6.12 -0.70
N THR A 51 3.17 4.97 -1.34
CA THR A 51 4.48 4.49 -1.83
C THR A 51 4.74 5.03 -3.24
N ARG A 52 5.92 5.52 -3.63
CA ARG A 52 6.14 5.87 -5.06
C ARG A 52 6.12 4.64 -5.98
N ILE A 53 5.94 4.84 -7.29
CA ILE A 53 6.16 3.78 -8.27
C ILE A 53 7.60 3.24 -8.14
N GLY A 54 7.74 1.92 -8.12
CA GLY A 54 8.99 1.20 -7.87
C GLY A 54 9.43 1.17 -6.40
N GLY A 55 8.73 1.87 -5.50
CA GLY A 55 8.94 1.81 -4.05
C GLY A 55 8.36 0.53 -3.45
N ARG A 56 8.53 0.35 -2.13
CA ARG A 56 8.15 -0.89 -1.42
C ARG A 56 7.14 -0.65 -0.29
N MET A 57 6.09 -1.45 -0.28
CA MET A 57 5.24 -1.65 0.88
C MET A 57 5.83 -2.78 1.75
N LEU A 58 5.87 -2.56 3.06
CA LEU A 58 6.38 -3.50 4.06
C LEU A 58 5.32 -3.69 5.15
N ALA A 59 4.61 -4.81 5.14
CA ALA A 59 3.60 -5.13 6.13
C ALA A 59 4.12 -6.16 7.12
N ILE A 60 4.32 -5.74 8.37
CA ILE A 60 4.69 -6.65 9.46
C ILE A 60 3.46 -7.47 9.84
N LYS A 61 3.57 -8.78 9.68
CA LYS A 61 2.49 -9.77 9.83
C LYS A 61 2.89 -10.86 10.82
N GLY A 62 1.89 -11.64 11.23
CA GLY A 62 2.10 -12.86 12.02
C GLY A 62 2.26 -14.09 11.14
N ASP A 63 2.07 -15.25 11.75
CA ASP A 63 2.38 -16.57 11.16
C ASP A 63 1.55 -16.92 9.91
N ARG A 64 0.40 -16.25 9.71
CA ARG A 64 -0.50 -16.45 8.56
C ARG A 64 -0.18 -15.59 7.34
N ALA A 65 1.02 -15.01 7.28
CA ALA A 65 1.39 -14.11 6.19
C ALA A 65 1.35 -14.81 4.82
N GLU A 66 1.78 -16.07 4.75
CA GLU A 66 1.79 -16.86 3.52
C GLU A 66 0.36 -17.11 3.01
N ASP A 67 -0.53 -17.59 3.90
CA ASP A 67 -1.95 -17.80 3.59
C ASP A 67 -2.62 -16.51 3.09
N GLU A 68 -2.34 -15.37 3.73
CA GLU A 68 -2.91 -14.08 3.32
C GLU A 68 -2.39 -13.65 1.93
N VAL A 69 -1.12 -13.89 1.61
CA VAL A 69 -0.57 -13.57 0.29
C VAL A 69 -1.22 -14.43 -0.78
N GLU A 70 -1.41 -15.73 -0.52
CA GLU A 70 -2.11 -16.62 -1.45
C GLU A 70 -3.57 -16.21 -1.64
N GLN A 71 -4.28 -15.95 -0.54
CA GLN A 71 -5.70 -15.56 -0.56
C GLN A 71 -5.94 -14.23 -1.30
N TYR A 72 -5.07 -13.23 -1.10
CA TYR A 72 -5.29 -11.87 -1.60
C TYR A 72 -4.45 -11.51 -2.83
N GLY A 73 -3.63 -12.42 -3.37
CA GLY A 73 -2.68 -12.12 -4.45
C GLY A 73 -3.29 -11.41 -5.66
N SER A 74 -4.47 -11.85 -6.13
CA SER A 74 -5.18 -11.20 -7.23
C SER A 74 -5.63 -9.76 -6.89
N ALA A 75 -6.17 -9.55 -5.70
CA ALA A 75 -6.59 -8.23 -5.23
C ALA A 75 -5.38 -7.28 -5.09
N LEU A 76 -4.26 -7.78 -4.58
CA LEU A 76 -3.00 -7.03 -4.49
C LEU A 76 -2.50 -6.62 -5.88
N GLY A 77 -2.56 -7.53 -6.86
CA GLY A 77 -2.19 -7.25 -8.24
C GLY A 77 -3.04 -6.15 -8.88
N GLN A 78 -4.34 -6.10 -8.58
CA GLN A 78 -5.27 -5.05 -9.04
C GLN A 78 -4.98 -3.70 -8.40
N LEU A 79 -4.51 -3.69 -7.15
CA LEU A 79 -4.10 -2.47 -6.43
C LEU A 79 -2.73 -1.93 -6.87
N GLY A 80 -2.03 -2.64 -7.77
CA GLY A 80 -0.71 -2.25 -8.25
C GLY A 80 0.43 -2.77 -7.39
N ALA A 81 0.22 -3.85 -6.64
CA ALA A 81 1.31 -4.60 -6.04
C ALA A 81 1.93 -5.55 -7.06
N ASP A 82 3.26 -5.67 -7.04
CA ASP A 82 4.02 -6.72 -7.71
C ASP A 82 5.15 -7.22 -6.81
N ASP A 83 5.84 -8.30 -7.22
CA ASP A 83 6.90 -8.96 -6.44
C ASP A 83 6.50 -9.19 -4.97
N VAL A 84 5.28 -9.70 -4.75
CA VAL A 84 4.75 -9.94 -3.40
C VAL A 84 5.41 -11.17 -2.81
N ARG A 85 6.09 -11.02 -1.68
CA ARG A 85 6.79 -12.11 -1.01
C ARG A 85 6.78 -11.97 0.50
N VAL A 86 6.86 -13.10 1.19
CA VAL A 86 7.01 -13.17 2.65
C VAL A 86 8.48 -13.29 3.00
N VAL A 87 8.95 -12.47 3.94
CA VAL A 87 10.34 -12.43 4.40
C VAL A 87 10.38 -12.55 5.91
N GLN A 88 11.27 -13.41 6.41
CA GLN A 88 11.58 -13.55 7.83
C GLN A 88 12.74 -12.62 8.21
N CYS A 89 12.48 -11.67 9.09
CA CYS A 89 13.46 -10.68 9.58
C CYS A 89 13.96 -11.06 10.98
N GLY A 90 15.26 -10.86 11.24
CA GLY A 90 15.84 -11.10 12.56
C GLY A 90 16.11 -12.57 12.89
N THR A 91 16.16 -13.45 11.88
CA THR A 91 16.43 -14.89 12.05
C THR A 91 17.73 -15.23 12.77
N ARG A 92 18.71 -14.31 12.79
CA ARG A 92 19.98 -14.47 13.50
C ARG A 92 20.02 -13.81 14.89
N TYR A 93 18.98 -13.05 15.25
CA TYR A 93 18.98 -12.15 16.41
C TYR A 93 17.80 -12.36 17.36
N LEU A 94 16.73 -13.03 16.89
CA LEU A 94 15.49 -13.20 17.62
C LEU A 94 15.13 -14.69 17.72
N ASP A 95 14.69 -15.12 18.89
CA ASP A 95 14.15 -16.47 19.11
C ASP A 95 12.85 -16.69 18.31
N SER A 96 12.11 -15.60 18.04
CA SER A 96 10.94 -15.58 17.17
C SER A 96 11.13 -14.50 16.11
N PRO A 97 11.56 -14.89 14.90
CA PRO A 97 11.75 -13.95 13.79
C PRO A 97 10.45 -13.24 13.42
N THR A 98 10.57 -12.02 12.88
CA THR A 98 9.42 -11.21 12.48
C THR A 98 9.09 -11.44 11.01
N THR A 99 7.85 -11.81 10.74
CA THR A 99 7.35 -12.00 9.38
C THR A 99 6.96 -10.66 8.74
N VAL A 100 7.45 -10.38 7.54
CA VAL A 100 7.16 -9.18 6.76
C VAL A 100 6.73 -9.54 5.36
N VAL A 101 5.54 -9.07 4.95
CA VAL A 101 5.13 -9.12 3.54
C VAL A 101 5.71 -7.90 2.84
N VAL A 102 6.53 -8.16 1.83
CA VAL A 102 7.11 -7.14 0.95
C VAL A 102 6.33 -7.15 -0.36
N ALA A 103 5.95 -5.97 -0.84
CA ALA A 103 5.42 -5.80 -2.19
C ALA A 103 6.02 -4.55 -2.81
N ARG A 104 6.31 -4.58 -4.11
CA ARG A 104 6.72 -3.41 -4.86
C ARG A 104 5.48 -2.76 -5.53
N ARG A 105 5.46 -1.43 -5.59
CA ARG A 105 4.40 -0.70 -6.28
C ARG A 105 4.73 -0.62 -7.76
N LYS A 106 3.85 -1.14 -8.62
CA LYS A 106 3.86 -0.90 -10.07
C LYS A 106 2.89 0.20 -10.47
N GLU A 107 2.99 0.66 -11.70
CA GLU A 107 1.91 1.44 -12.31
C GLU A 107 0.65 0.59 -12.39
N CYS A 108 -0.41 1.09 -11.77
CA CYS A 108 -1.76 0.59 -11.93
C CYS A 108 -2.46 1.51 -12.91
N ASP A 109 -3.10 0.93 -13.92
CA ASP A 109 -3.76 1.63 -15.05
C ASP A 109 -5.05 2.33 -14.58
N GLY A 110 -4.89 3.27 -13.65
CA GLY A 110 -5.93 3.83 -12.78
C GLY A 110 -6.81 4.91 -13.41
N ASN A 111 -7.02 4.88 -14.74
CA ASN A 111 -7.90 5.84 -15.42
C ASN A 111 -8.99 5.22 -16.31
N ARG A 112 -9.10 3.89 -16.44
CA ARG A 112 -10.19 3.28 -17.24
C ARG A 112 -11.55 3.26 -16.56
N GLN A 113 -11.64 3.52 -15.25
CA GLN A 113 -12.91 3.48 -14.50
C GLN A 113 -13.61 4.84 -14.34
N ARG A 114 -13.07 5.95 -14.90
CA ARG A 114 -13.72 7.28 -14.87
C ARG A 114 -14.12 7.84 -16.23
N GLY A 115 -14.26 6.99 -17.25
CA GLY A 115 -14.54 7.41 -18.63
C GLY A 115 -15.53 6.53 -19.39
N SER A 116 -16.73 6.28 -18.85
CA SER A 116 -17.87 5.78 -19.65
C SER A 116 -19.11 6.66 -19.46
N SER A 117 -18.95 7.96 -19.70
CA SER A 117 -20.07 8.88 -19.88
C SER A 117 -19.73 9.94 -20.92
N ARG A 118 -19.52 9.53 -22.19
CA ARG A 118 -19.58 10.45 -23.33
C ARG A 118 -19.63 9.71 -24.67
N GLY A 119 -20.71 9.97 -25.42
CA GLY A 119 -20.97 9.50 -26.79
C GLY A 119 -22.36 8.85 -26.85
N GLY A 120 -23.47 9.55 -27.02
CA GLY A 120 -23.72 10.59 -28.02
C GLY A 120 -24.37 9.94 -29.25
N SER A 121 -25.70 9.77 -29.25
CA SER A 121 -26.46 9.53 -30.47
C SER A 121 -27.47 10.65 -30.67
N ARG A 122 -27.00 11.70 -31.36
CA ARG A 122 -27.87 12.55 -32.16
C ARG A 122 -28.34 11.70 -33.34
N LYS A 123 -29.63 11.42 -33.44
CA LYS A 123 -30.26 11.07 -34.72
C LYS A 123 -31.38 12.07 -35.02
N ARG A 124 -31.09 12.95 -35.97
CA ARG A 124 -32.02 13.85 -36.65
C ARG A 124 -32.94 13.05 -37.59
N SER A 125 -34.15 13.61 -37.75
CA SER A 125 -35.05 13.59 -38.92
C SER A 125 -35.62 12.26 -39.40
N ARG A 126 -36.96 12.14 -39.30
CA ARG A 126 -37.86 12.39 -40.43
C ARG A 126 -39.20 12.87 -39.91
#